data_AF-A0A7H0VAM5-F1
#
_entry.id   AF-A0A7H0VAM5-F1
#
_cell.length_a   1.000
_cell.length_b   1.000
_cell.length_c   1.000
_cell.angle_alpha   90.00
_cell.angle_beta   90.00
_cell.angle_gamma   90.00
#
_symmetry.space_group_name_H-M   'P 1'
#
loop_
_entity.id
_entity.type
_entity.pdbx_description
1 polymer ?
#
loop_
_entity_poly.entity_id
_entity_poly.type
_entity_poly.pdbx_seq_one_letter_code
_entity_poly.pdbx_strand_id
1 'polypeptide(L)'
;MSESKDILGLKPYGEALKIFVDQGAKGAINFLSKICTPAADEFGLMLQDKVRYWRICNLIKMAQKSQDKLKIDPTHHNLILNPRIANEIMNNSSWQDDENLLDMWAGLLVSSLSKKQNDDSKIIYIQTLKSLSTVQARIIKFICDEVIVGKDKNGLIVPLQHVETSLDKLFSISNTSDIHRLDREIDNLRGLSLITDALNNSIVSGFHENMDNIQDIKFIPSPFLLHLNAAVNGQNDTEHYYNSIGHFHALNTNRSVL
;
A
#
# COMPACT_ATOMS: atom_id res chain seq x y z
N MET A 1 9.49 5.64 -54.24
CA MET A 1 10.29 4.88 -53.26
C MET A 1 10.75 5.84 -52.18
N SER A 2 10.02 5.94 -51.07
CA SER A 2 10.42 6.76 -49.92
C SER A 2 10.94 5.85 -48.82
N GLU A 3 12.26 5.80 -48.67
CA GLU A 3 12.90 5.27 -47.46
C GLU A 3 12.39 6.06 -46.26
N SER A 4 11.63 5.38 -45.39
CA SER A 4 11.29 5.92 -44.08
C SER A 4 12.56 5.88 -43.24
N LYS A 5 13.18 7.06 -43.09
CA LYS A 5 14.31 7.26 -42.17
C LYS A 5 13.80 6.98 -40.77
N ASP A 6 14.43 6.01 -40.10
CA ASP A 6 14.28 5.79 -38.67
C ASP A 6 14.96 6.95 -37.93
N ILE A 7 14.22 8.06 -37.79
CA ILE A 7 14.70 9.33 -37.24
C ILE A 7 15.02 9.22 -35.74
N LEU A 8 14.60 8.15 -35.06
CA LEU A 8 14.78 7.98 -33.61
C LEU A 8 15.46 6.66 -33.20
N GLY A 9 15.88 5.83 -34.16
CA GLY A 9 16.55 4.55 -33.89
C GLY A 9 15.69 3.58 -33.07
N LEU A 10 14.37 3.56 -33.28
CA LEU A 10 13.41 2.86 -32.40
C LEU A 10 13.23 1.38 -32.75
N LYS A 11 13.71 0.93 -33.92
CA LYS A 11 13.57 -0.47 -34.37
C LYS A 11 14.23 -1.53 -33.46
N PRO A 12 15.44 -1.34 -32.92
CA PRO A 12 16.08 -2.34 -32.05
C PRO A 12 15.37 -2.47 -30.69
N TYR A 13 14.68 -1.42 -30.25
CA TYR A 13 14.02 -1.37 -28.95
C TYR A 13 12.68 -2.12 -28.95
N GLY A 14 11.96 -2.15 -30.08
CA GLY A 14 10.72 -2.93 -30.21
C GLY A 14 10.94 -4.45 -30.10
N GLU A 15 12.11 -4.94 -30.55
CA GLU A 15 12.49 -6.35 -30.43
C GLU A 15 12.98 -6.69 -29.01
N ALA A 16 13.78 -5.82 -28.39
CA ALA A 16 14.14 -5.95 -26.97
C ALA A 16 12.91 -5.87 -26.04
N LEU A 17 11.92 -5.03 -26.37
CA LEU A 17 10.62 -4.96 -25.68
C LEU A 17 9.87 -6.29 -25.77
N LYS A 18 9.77 -6.87 -26.97
CA LYS A 18 9.16 -8.18 -27.20
C LYS A 18 9.84 -9.27 -26.37
N ILE A 19 11.17 -9.27 -26.33
CA ILE A 19 11.96 -10.28 -25.60
C ILE A 19 11.80 -10.14 -24.07
N PHE A 20 11.75 -8.91 -23.54
CA PHE A 20 11.61 -8.66 -22.09
C PHE A 20 10.17 -8.89 -21.58
N VAL A 21 9.17 -8.51 -22.37
CA VAL A 21 7.76 -8.86 -22.14
C VAL A 21 7.57 -10.39 -22.20
N ASP A 22 8.36 -11.09 -23.03
CA ASP A 22 8.21 -12.53 -23.23
C ASP A 22 8.69 -13.41 -22.08
N GLN A 23 9.69 -13.00 -21.28
CA GLN A 23 10.27 -13.87 -20.25
C GLN A 23 9.61 -13.75 -18.85
N GLY A 24 9.05 -12.60 -18.49
CA GLY A 24 8.41 -12.38 -17.18
C GLY A 24 7.02 -11.73 -17.21
N ALA A 25 6.66 -11.04 -18.31
CA ALA A 25 5.39 -10.33 -18.38
C ALA A 25 4.21 -11.23 -18.77
N LYS A 26 4.43 -12.36 -19.47
CA LYS A 26 3.35 -13.29 -19.84
C LYS A 26 2.54 -13.77 -18.63
N GLY A 27 3.20 -14.07 -17.50
CA GLY A 27 2.53 -14.49 -16.26
C GLY A 27 1.77 -13.34 -15.57
N ALA A 28 2.39 -12.17 -15.46
CA ALA A 28 1.79 -10.96 -14.89
C ALA A 28 0.58 -10.46 -15.70
N ILE A 29 0.72 -10.40 -17.02
CA ILE A 29 -0.33 -10.00 -17.95
C ILE A 29 -1.48 -10.99 -17.91
N ASN A 30 -1.21 -12.31 -17.96
CA ASN A 30 -2.26 -13.32 -17.88
C ASN A 30 -3.04 -13.25 -16.55
N PHE A 31 -2.36 -12.97 -15.44
CA PHE A 31 -3.01 -12.74 -14.15
C PHE A 31 -3.94 -11.53 -14.18
N LEU A 32 -3.44 -10.37 -14.66
CA LEU A 32 -4.25 -9.17 -14.81
C LEU A 32 -5.46 -9.41 -15.74
N SER A 33 -5.26 -10.06 -16.89
CA SER A 33 -6.35 -10.38 -17.82
C SER A 33 -7.40 -11.32 -17.23
N LYS A 34 -7.01 -12.24 -16.35
CA LYS A 34 -7.95 -13.13 -15.65
C LYS A 34 -8.81 -12.40 -14.62
N ILE A 35 -8.22 -11.48 -13.85
CA ILE A 35 -8.93 -10.75 -12.79
C ILE A 35 -9.68 -9.50 -13.33
N CYS A 36 -9.23 -8.93 -14.45
CA CYS A 36 -9.76 -7.70 -15.05
C CYS A 36 -10.37 -7.94 -16.45
N THR A 37 -11.30 -8.90 -16.57
CA THR A 37 -11.86 -9.37 -17.86
C THR A 37 -12.37 -8.26 -18.80
N PRO A 38 -13.00 -7.16 -18.33
CA PRO A 38 -13.42 -6.04 -19.19
C PRO A 38 -12.32 -5.00 -19.50
N ALA A 39 -11.24 -4.94 -18.71
CA ALA A 39 -10.17 -3.94 -18.88
C ALA A 39 -9.01 -4.44 -19.76
N ALA A 40 -9.04 -5.71 -20.15
CA ALA A 40 -7.98 -6.36 -20.94
C ALA A 40 -7.78 -5.73 -22.33
N ASP A 41 -8.85 -5.24 -22.96
CA ASP A 41 -8.79 -4.64 -24.30
C ASP A 41 -8.08 -3.26 -24.31
N GLU A 42 -8.11 -2.54 -23.19
CA GLU A 42 -7.45 -1.24 -23.05
C GLU A 42 -5.92 -1.35 -22.90
N PHE A 43 -5.42 -2.49 -22.41
CA PHE A 43 -3.98 -2.77 -22.35
C PHE A 43 -3.33 -2.80 -23.74
N GLY A 44 -4.07 -3.23 -24.78
CA GLY A 44 -3.57 -3.32 -26.15
C GLY A 44 -3.38 -1.97 -26.84
N LEU A 45 -4.16 -0.95 -26.48
CA LEU A 45 -4.12 0.39 -27.09
C LEU A 45 -3.07 1.31 -26.45
N MET A 46 -2.49 0.91 -25.32
CA MET A 46 -1.49 1.67 -24.55
C MET A 46 -0.05 1.56 -25.10
N LEU A 47 0.19 1.15 -26.35
CA LEU A 47 1.52 0.68 -26.80
C LEU A 47 2.32 1.60 -27.76
N GLN A 48 2.34 2.93 -27.60
CA GLN A 48 3.08 3.81 -28.54
C GLN A 48 4.09 4.83 -27.98
N ASP A 49 4.30 4.99 -26.66
CA ASP A 49 5.27 6.00 -26.14
C ASP A 49 6.12 5.54 -24.93
N LYS A 50 7.28 6.17 -24.73
CA LYS A 50 8.22 5.89 -23.61
C LYS A 50 7.58 5.98 -22.22
N VAL A 51 6.68 6.93 -22.01
CA VAL A 51 5.90 7.06 -20.75
C VAL A 51 4.99 5.85 -20.57
N ARG A 52 4.43 5.31 -21.65
CA ARG A 52 3.58 4.12 -21.60
C ARG A 52 4.39 2.86 -21.25
N TYR A 53 5.61 2.74 -21.76
CA TYR A 53 6.51 1.65 -21.38
C TYR A 53 6.78 1.64 -19.87
N TRP A 54 7.18 2.78 -19.31
CA TRP A 54 7.43 2.89 -17.86
C TRP A 54 6.19 2.54 -17.03
N ARG A 55 5.01 3.03 -17.43
CA ARG A 55 3.72 2.67 -16.79
C ARG A 55 3.43 1.17 -16.84
N ILE A 56 3.68 0.53 -17.98
CA ILE A 56 3.48 -0.91 -18.16
C ILE A 56 4.45 -1.70 -17.29
N CYS A 57 5.72 -1.28 -17.18
CA CYS A 57 6.68 -1.93 -16.29
C CYS A 57 6.23 -1.88 -14.83
N ASN A 58 5.72 -0.74 -14.37
CA ASN A 58 5.20 -0.61 -13.01
C ASN A 58 3.96 -1.48 -12.78
N LEU A 59 3.05 -1.57 -13.76
CA LEU A 59 1.92 -2.49 -13.71
C LEU A 59 2.35 -3.97 -13.64
N ILE A 60 3.34 -4.37 -14.43
CA ILE A 60 3.89 -5.73 -14.41
C ILE A 60 4.50 -6.04 -13.03
N LYS A 61 5.32 -5.13 -12.50
CA LYS A 61 5.93 -5.26 -11.17
C LYS A 61 4.86 -5.38 -10.08
N MET A 62 3.85 -4.51 -10.10
CA MET A 62 2.73 -4.54 -9.16
C MET A 62 2.00 -5.89 -9.24
N ALA A 63 1.69 -6.36 -10.45
CA ALA A 63 1.03 -7.65 -10.66
C ALA A 63 1.86 -8.84 -10.17
N GLN A 64 3.19 -8.81 -10.35
CA GLN A 64 4.09 -9.83 -9.81
C GLN A 64 4.05 -9.84 -8.28
N LYS A 65 4.19 -8.67 -7.64
CA LYS A 65 4.05 -8.55 -6.17
C LYS A 65 2.68 -9.02 -5.68
N SER A 66 1.60 -8.74 -6.44
CA SER A 66 0.27 -9.23 -6.11
C SER A 66 0.19 -10.75 -6.17
N GLN A 67 0.79 -11.38 -7.19
CA GLN A 67 0.87 -12.84 -7.27
C GLN A 67 1.63 -13.43 -6.09
N ASP A 68 2.75 -12.82 -5.71
CA ASP A 68 3.56 -13.27 -4.57
C ASP A 68 2.81 -13.15 -3.24
N LYS A 69 1.96 -12.12 -3.09
CA LYS A 69 1.08 -11.94 -1.92
C LYS A 69 -0.15 -12.86 -1.95
N LEU A 70 -0.61 -13.26 -3.13
CA LEU A 70 -1.77 -14.14 -3.32
C LEU A 70 -1.49 -15.61 -2.97
N LYS A 71 -0.31 -15.97 -2.41
CA LYS A 71 0.15 -17.34 -2.08
C LYS A 71 -1.00 -18.35 -1.99
N ILE A 72 -1.19 -19.03 -3.12
CA ILE A 72 -2.26 -19.98 -3.48
C ILE A 72 -2.98 -20.57 -2.27
N ASP A 73 -4.14 -20.03 -1.94
CA ASP A 73 -5.20 -20.78 -1.27
C ASP A 73 -6.02 -21.50 -2.38
N PRO A 74 -6.08 -22.85 -2.42
CA PRO A 74 -6.78 -23.62 -3.45
C PRO A 74 -8.27 -23.29 -3.62
N THR A 75 -8.84 -22.51 -2.70
CA THR A 75 -10.27 -22.16 -2.66
C THR A 75 -10.67 -20.99 -3.59
N HIS A 76 -9.73 -20.33 -4.26
CA HIS A 76 -9.96 -19.07 -4.99
C HIS A 76 -10.48 -19.21 -6.44
N HIS A 77 -11.33 -20.20 -6.70
CA HIS A 77 -11.79 -20.51 -8.07
C HIS A 77 -12.84 -19.55 -8.66
N ASN A 78 -13.19 -18.42 -8.02
CA ASN A 78 -14.19 -17.46 -8.54
C ASN A 78 -13.98 -16.03 -7.98
N LEU A 79 -12.73 -15.55 -7.92
CA LEU A 79 -12.45 -14.19 -7.48
C LEU A 79 -12.60 -13.20 -8.64
N ILE A 80 -13.45 -12.20 -8.45
CA ILE A 80 -13.73 -11.14 -9.40
C ILE A 80 -13.27 -9.82 -8.77
N LEU A 81 -12.62 -8.97 -9.56
CA LEU A 81 -12.30 -7.62 -9.16
C LEU A 81 -13.36 -6.66 -9.70
N ASN A 82 -13.89 -5.79 -8.84
CA ASN A 82 -14.80 -4.74 -9.28
C ASN A 82 -14.09 -3.84 -10.32
N PRO A 83 -14.66 -3.64 -11.54
CA PRO A 83 -14.01 -2.87 -12.60
C PRO A 83 -13.60 -1.45 -12.18
N ARG A 84 -14.38 -0.80 -11.31
CA ARG A 84 -14.06 0.53 -10.78
C ARG A 84 -12.80 0.51 -9.92
N ILE A 85 -12.70 -0.48 -9.03
CA ILE A 85 -11.52 -0.67 -8.16
C ILE A 85 -10.31 -1.02 -9.01
N ALA A 86 -10.47 -1.95 -9.96
CA ALA A 86 -9.42 -2.35 -10.88
C ALA A 86 -8.84 -1.14 -11.60
N ASN A 87 -9.70 -0.31 -12.20
CA ASN A 87 -9.30 0.87 -12.93
C ASN A 87 -8.53 1.87 -12.06
N GLU A 88 -9.01 2.14 -10.84
CA GLU A 88 -8.30 3.05 -9.93
C GLU A 88 -6.93 2.48 -9.50
N ILE A 89 -6.85 1.22 -9.09
CA ILE A 89 -5.58 0.61 -8.66
C ILE A 89 -4.58 0.60 -9.82
N MET A 90 -4.98 0.14 -11.00
CA MET A 90 -4.09 0.05 -12.17
C MET A 90 -3.61 1.44 -12.59
N ASN A 91 -4.51 2.42 -12.71
CA ASN A 91 -4.10 3.75 -13.11
C ASN A 91 -3.12 4.37 -12.13
N ASN A 92 -3.40 4.33 -10.83
CA ASN A 92 -2.55 4.98 -9.83
C ASN A 92 -1.22 4.22 -9.61
N SER A 93 -1.23 2.89 -9.57
CA SER A 93 0.00 2.09 -9.43
C SER A 93 0.94 2.23 -10.62
N SER A 94 0.40 2.44 -11.83
CA SER A 94 1.22 2.66 -13.03
C SER A 94 2.14 3.88 -12.94
N TRP A 95 1.80 4.86 -12.11
CA TRP A 95 2.56 6.09 -11.90
C TRP A 95 3.51 6.05 -10.69
N GLN A 96 3.67 4.91 -10.02
CA GLN A 96 4.48 4.82 -8.81
C GLN A 96 5.92 4.38 -9.13
N ASP A 97 6.89 5.20 -8.73
CA ASP A 97 8.32 4.85 -8.78
C ASP A 97 8.83 4.17 -7.50
N ASP A 98 8.16 4.38 -6.37
CA ASP A 98 8.58 3.86 -5.08
C ASP A 98 8.11 2.42 -4.88
N GLU A 99 9.06 1.54 -4.61
CA GLU A 99 8.81 0.10 -4.45
C GLU A 99 7.92 -0.23 -3.25
N ASN A 100 7.89 0.60 -2.18
CA ASN A 100 7.00 0.39 -1.04
C ASN A 100 5.56 0.74 -1.41
N LEU A 101 5.34 1.88 -2.07
CA LEU A 101 4.00 2.24 -2.56
C LEU A 101 3.49 1.20 -3.55
N LEU A 102 4.35 0.73 -4.47
CA LEU A 102 3.98 -0.30 -5.43
C LEU A 102 3.60 -1.63 -4.74
N ASP A 103 4.30 -2.00 -3.66
CA ASP A 103 3.97 -3.15 -2.83
C ASP A 103 2.63 -2.98 -2.09
N MET A 104 2.35 -1.78 -1.58
CA MET A 104 1.07 -1.46 -0.94
C MET A 104 -0.10 -1.56 -1.93
N TRP A 105 0.08 -1.03 -3.15
CA TRP A 105 -0.89 -1.19 -4.23
C TRP A 105 -1.10 -2.66 -4.60
N ALA A 106 -0.03 -3.45 -4.62
CA ALA A 106 -0.10 -4.86 -4.94
C ALA A 106 -0.91 -5.66 -3.92
N GLY A 107 -0.74 -5.42 -2.62
CA GLY A 107 -1.57 -6.06 -1.61
C GLY A 107 -3.00 -5.51 -1.59
N LEU A 108 -3.19 -4.21 -1.83
CA LEU A 108 -4.54 -3.66 -1.93
C LEU A 108 -5.33 -4.32 -3.07
N LEU A 109 -4.68 -4.59 -4.21
CA LEU A 109 -5.28 -5.36 -5.31
C LEU A 109 -5.75 -6.74 -4.84
N VAL A 110 -4.89 -7.47 -4.13
CA VAL A 110 -5.18 -8.82 -3.62
C VAL A 110 -6.35 -8.78 -2.63
N SER A 111 -6.33 -7.85 -1.66
CA SER A 111 -7.43 -7.72 -0.69
C SER A 111 -8.74 -7.28 -1.35
N SER A 112 -8.68 -6.62 -2.51
CA SER A 112 -9.87 -6.17 -3.25
C SER A 112 -10.54 -7.29 -4.06
N LEU A 113 -9.92 -8.46 -4.16
CA LEU A 113 -10.53 -9.61 -4.82
C LEU A 113 -11.70 -10.12 -3.98
N SER A 114 -12.88 -10.21 -4.59
CA SER A 114 -14.11 -10.61 -3.90
C SER A 114 -14.90 -11.62 -4.73
N LYS A 115 -15.77 -12.39 -4.08
CA LYS A 115 -16.77 -13.21 -4.78
C LYS A 115 -17.95 -12.36 -5.28
N LYS A 116 -18.07 -11.12 -4.80
CA LYS A 116 -19.14 -10.16 -5.15
C LYS A 116 -18.59 -9.10 -6.10
N GLN A 117 -19.23 -8.91 -7.23
CA GLN A 117 -18.80 -7.94 -8.25
C GLN A 117 -18.95 -6.48 -7.80
N ASN A 118 -19.87 -6.19 -6.86
CA ASN A 118 -20.22 -4.83 -6.43
C ASN A 118 -19.63 -4.44 -5.06
N ASP A 119 -18.58 -5.12 -4.59
CA ASP A 119 -17.87 -4.68 -3.38
C ASP A 119 -17.07 -3.42 -3.70
N ASP A 120 -17.39 -2.31 -3.03
CA ASP A 120 -16.73 -1.01 -3.16
C ASP A 120 -16.07 -0.54 -1.86
N SER A 121 -16.04 -1.41 -0.84
CA SER A 121 -15.50 -1.12 0.49
C SER A 121 -14.04 -0.64 0.49
N LYS A 122 -13.28 -1.00 -0.56
CA LYS A 122 -11.87 -0.65 -0.72
C LYS A 122 -11.62 0.73 -1.32
N ILE A 123 -12.66 1.45 -1.76
CA ILE A 123 -12.51 2.81 -2.32
C ILE A 123 -11.84 3.76 -1.33
N ILE A 124 -12.19 3.68 -0.04
CA ILE A 124 -11.60 4.55 0.98
C ILE A 124 -10.09 4.31 1.14
N TYR A 125 -9.64 3.05 1.01
CA TYR A 125 -8.22 2.70 1.05
C TYR A 125 -7.49 3.19 -0.21
N ILE A 126 -8.12 3.09 -1.38
CA ILE A 126 -7.58 3.63 -2.64
C ILE A 126 -7.39 5.14 -2.52
N GLN A 127 -8.40 5.88 -2.04
CA GLN A 127 -8.32 7.33 -1.87
C GLN A 127 -7.21 7.72 -0.90
N THR A 128 -7.09 6.99 0.21
CA THR A 128 -6.03 7.20 1.19
C THR A 128 -4.66 6.96 0.55
N LEU A 129 -4.45 5.81 -0.09
CA LEU A 129 -3.16 5.45 -0.70
C LEU A 129 -2.75 6.41 -1.82
N LYS A 130 -3.70 6.95 -2.60
CA LYS A 130 -3.45 8.00 -3.61
C LYS A 130 -2.91 9.30 -3.03
N SER A 131 -3.28 9.61 -1.78
CA SER A 131 -2.88 10.85 -1.10
C SER A 131 -1.51 10.74 -0.40
N LEU A 132 -0.95 9.54 -0.29
CA LEU A 132 0.29 9.31 0.44
C LEU A 132 1.52 9.68 -0.38
N SER A 133 2.46 10.37 0.27
CA SER A 133 3.82 10.51 -0.24
C SER A 133 4.65 9.25 0.02
N THR A 134 5.80 9.15 -0.64
CA THR A 134 6.76 8.06 -0.42
C THR A 134 7.33 8.06 1.01
N VAL A 135 7.49 9.24 1.62
CA VAL A 135 7.93 9.40 3.01
C VAL A 135 6.86 8.87 3.95
N GLN A 136 5.61 9.26 3.74
CA GLN A 136 4.48 8.81 4.53
C GLN A 136 4.28 7.29 4.46
N ALA A 137 4.40 6.70 3.28
CA ALA A 137 4.30 5.24 3.10
C ALA A 137 5.35 4.49 3.93
N ARG A 138 6.60 4.99 3.97
CA ARG A 138 7.68 4.40 4.78
C ARG A 138 7.44 4.55 6.27
N ILE A 139 6.97 5.72 6.72
CA ILE A 139 6.62 5.97 8.12
C ILE A 139 5.45 5.08 8.55
N ILE A 140 4.39 4.99 7.74
CA ILE A 140 3.25 4.10 8.00
C ILE A 140 3.72 2.65 8.13
N LYS A 141 4.55 2.19 7.19
CA LYS A 141 5.10 0.83 7.24
C LYS A 141 5.84 0.59 8.55
N PHE A 142 6.72 1.51 8.95
CA PHE A 142 7.41 1.43 10.24
C PHE A 142 6.44 1.36 11.43
N ILE A 143 5.45 2.26 11.50
CA ILE A 143 4.48 2.28 12.61
C ILE A 143 3.74 0.95 12.69
N CYS A 144 3.26 0.44 11.56
CA CYS A 144 2.49 -0.79 11.51
C CYS A 144 3.31 -2.07 11.72
N ASP A 145 4.61 -2.02 11.39
CA ASP A 145 5.56 -3.10 11.65
C ASP A 145 6.00 -3.14 13.12
N GLU A 146 5.77 -2.10 13.93
CA GLU A 146 6.17 -2.05 15.35
C GLU A 146 4.98 -2.03 16.32
N VAL A 147 3.79 -1.70 15.84
CA VAL A 147 2.61 -1.61 16.70
C VAL A 147 2.15 -2.97 17.19
N ILE A 148 1.86 -3.03 18.48
CA ILE A 148 1.12 -4.14 19.09
C ILE A 148 -0.35 -3.77 19.14
N VAL A 149 -1.19 -4.63 18.57
CA VAL A 149 -2.64 -4.44 18.51
C VAL A 149 -3.36 -5.44 19.40
N GLY A 150 -4.59 -5.12 19.73
CA GLY A 150 -5.48 -6.02 20.43
C GLY A 150 -6.92 -5.73 20.09
N LYS A 151 -7.79 -6.47 20.75
CA LYS A 151 -9.24 -6.32 20.62
C LYS A 151 -9.81 -5.81 21.92
N ASP A 152 -10.54 -4.69 21.86
CA ASP A 152 -11.21 -4.12 23.02
C ASP A 152 -12.43 -4.98 23.43
N LYS A 153 -13.08 -4.59 24.54
CA LYS A 153 -14.28 -5.28 25.04
C LYS A 153 -15.46 -5.31 24.06
N ASN A 154 -15.47 -4.42 23.07
CA ASN A 154 -16.52 -4.31 22.06
C ASN A 154 -16.16 -5.03 20.76
N GLY A 155 -14.98 -5.65 20.69
CA GLY A 155 -14.51 -6.33 19.49
C GLY A 155 -13.74 -5.43 18.51
N LEU A 156 -13.47 -4.17 18.87
CA LEU A 156 -12.75 -3.23 18.01
C LEU A 156 -11.25 -3.48 18.08
N ILE A 157 -10.59 -3.42 16.91
CA ILE A 157 -9.14 -3.52 16.82
C ILE A 157 -8.53 -2.17 17.18
N VAL A 158 -7.67 -2.17 18.18
CA VAL A 158 -7.06 -0.96 18.73
C VAL A 158 -5.56 -1.17 18.98
N PRO A 159 -4.73 -0.13 18.86
CA PRO A 159 -3.35 -0.20 19.34
C PRO A 159 -3.35 -0.38 20.87
N LEU A 160 -2.50 -1.27 21.38
CA LEU A 160 -2.31 -1.47 22.82
C LEU A 160 -1.18 -0.60 23.39
N GLN A 161 -0.34 -0.06 22.52
CA GLN A 161 0.78 0.81 22.86
C GLN A 161 1.00 1.85 21.76
N HIS A 162 1.65 2.95 22.10
CA HIS A 162 2.27 3.83 21.13
C HIS A 162 3.59 3.23 20.64
N VAL A 163 3.99 3.59 19.42
CA VAL A 163 5.28 3.26 18.83
C VAL A 163 6.24 4.40 19.13
N GLU A 164 7.35 4.10 19.79
CA GLU A 164 8.41 5.08 20.10
C GLU A 164 9.54 5.01 19.06
N THR A 165 10.11 6.16 18.72
CA THR A 165 11.25 6.25 17.82
C THR A 165 12.04 7.54 18.04
N SER A 166 13.22 7.61 17.43
CA SER A 166 14.11 8.77 17.48
C SER A 166 14.13 9.54 16.17
N LEU A 167 14.60 10.78 16.19
CA LEU A 167 14.73 11.61 14.98
C LEU A 167 15.69 10.96 13.97
N ASP A 168 16.81 10.44 14.44
CA ASP A 168 17.82 9.77 13.59
C ASP A 168 17.24 8.52 12.90
N LYS A 169 16.41 7.77 13.63
CA LYS A 169 15.72 6.61 13.09
C LYS A 169 14.67 7.03 12.06
N LEU A 170 13.92 8.11 12.31
CA LEU A 170 12.96 8.66 11.33
C LEU A 170 13.65 9.16 10.06
N PHE A 171 14.77 9.86 10.16
CA PHE A 171 15.55 10.26 8.98
C PHE A 171 15.97 9.04 8.15
N SER A 172 16.40 7.97 8.82
CA SER A 172 16.78 6.72 8.17
C SER A 172 15.60 6.03 7.46
N ILE A 173 14.43 5.96 8.12
CA ILE A 173 13.22 5.34 7.56
C ILE A 173 12.67 6.14 6.38
N SER A 174 12.59 7.45 6.55
CA SER A 174 11.99 8.37 5.58
C SER A 174 12.89 8.70 4.40
N ASN A 175 14.19 8.41 4.50
CA ASN A 175 15.21 8.79 3.52
C ASN A 175 15.20 10.30 3.25
N THR A 176 15.10 11.10 4.31
CA THR A 176 15.25 12.55 4.30
C THR A 176 16.02 12.99 5.53
N SER A 177 16.72 14.11 5.45
CA SER A 177 17.37 14.78 6.60
C SER A 177 16.72 16.12 6.94
N ASP A 178 15.64 16.48 6.23
CA ASP A 178 14.88 17.71 6.43
C ASP A 178 13.77 17.48 7.47
N ILE A 179 13.96 18.09 8.64
CA ILE A 179 13.02 18.06 9.76
C ILE A 179 11.69 18.73 9.42
N HIS A 180 11.69 19.86 8.71
CA HIS A 180 10.46 20.58 8.37
C HIS A 180 9.64 19.81 7.34
N ARG A 181 10.32 19.11 6.42
CA ARG A 181 9.65 18.16 5.54
C ARG A 181 9.01 17.05 6.35
N LEU A 182 9.75 16.41 7.25
CA LEU A 182 9.20 15.33 8.10
C LEU A 182 7.98 15.79 8.89
N ASP A 183 8.06 16.96 9.51
CA ASP A 183 6.96 17.56 10.28
C ASP A 183 5.70 17.72 9.43
N ARG A 184 5.82 18.31 8.24
CA ARG A 184 4.69 18.44 7.30
C ARG A 184 4.10 17.09 6.86
N GLU A 185 4.94 16.08 6.62
CA GLU A 185 4.47 14.74 6.24
C GLU A 185 3.70 14.08 7.38
N ILE A 186 4.17 14.23 8.62
CA ILE A 186 3.52 13.72 9.83
C ILE A 186 2.24 14.48 10.15
N ASP A 187 2.24 15.81 10.00
CA ASP A 187 1.03 16.64 10.07
C ASP A 187 -0.04 16.18 9.09
N ASN A 188 0.36 15.88 7.86
CA ASN A 188 -0.58 15.38 6.87
C ASN A 188 -1.08 13.96 7.21
N LEU A 189 -0.27 13.10 7.84
CA LEU A 189 -0.75 11.81 8.38
C LEU A 189 -1.79 12.00 9.50
N ARG A 190 -1.59 12.99 10.38
CA ARG A 190 -2.60 13.40 11.38
C ARG A 190 -3.86 13.93 10.69
N GLY A 191 -3.71 14.79 9.68
CA GLY A 191 -4.81 15.36 8.91
C GLY A 191 -5.65 14.31 8.16
N LEU A 192 -5.02 13.22 7.71
CA LEU A 192 -5.68 12.06 7.11
C LEU A 192 -6.27 11.09 8.16
N SER A 193 -6.14 11.40 9.46
CA SER A 193 -6.57 10.54 10.58
C SER A 193 -5.95 9.15 10.56
N LEU A 194 -4.73 9.02 10.02
CA LEU A 194 -3.97 7.76 10.00
C LEU A 194 -3.19 7.55 11.29
N ILE A 195 -2.75 8.63 11.89
CA ILE A 195 -2.21 8.67 13.25
C ILE A 195 -3.06 9.59 14.10
N THR A 196 -3.11 9.35 15.40
CA THR A 196 -4.00 10.05 16.34
C THR A 196 -3.30 10.41 17.64
N ASP A 197 -3.94 11.23 18.45
CA ASP A 197 -3.43 11.64 19.76
C ASP A 197 -4.24 10.95 20.86
N ALA A 198 -3.56 10.57 21.95
CA ALA A 198 -4.25 10.05 23.13
C ALA A 198 -4.62 11.21 24.05
N LEU A 199 -5.87 11.68 23.93
CA LEU A 199 -6.43 12.81 24.68
C LEU A 199 -6.26 12.69 26.21
N ASN A 200 -6.25 11.46 26.74
CA ASN A 200 -6.16 11.22 28.18
C ASN A 200 -4.73 11.04 28.71
N ASN A 201 -3.75 10.83 27.83
CA ASN A 201 -2.37 10.49 28.20
C ASN A 201 -1.35 11.59 27.82
N SER A 202 -1.82 12.74 27.30
CA SER A 202 -0.97 13.81 26.77
C SER A 202 0.03 13.34 25.71
N ILE A 203 -0.22 12.21 25.04
CA ILE A 203 0.63 11.71 23.96
C ILE A 203 0.10 12.28 22.66
N VAL A 204 0.93 13.11 22.03
CA VAL A 204 0.69 13.64 20.69
C VAL A 204 1.57 12.86 19.72
N SER A 205 0.96 12.31 18.66
CA SER A 205 1.69 11.55 17.65
C SER A 205 2.53 12.49 16.80
N GLY A 206 3.84 12.27 16.69
CA GLY A 206 4.72 13.12 15.89
C GLY A 206 5.26 14.35 16.63
N PHE A 207 5.79 15.33 15.90
CA PHE A 207 6.36 16.53 16.50
C PHE A 207 5.27 17.46 17.05
N HIS A 208 5.58 18.13 18.16
CA HIS A 208 4.73 19.15 18.80
C HIS A 208 5.56 20.13 19.63
N GLU A 209 5.00 21.32 19.86
CA GLU A 209 5.68 22.46 20.51
C GLU A 209 6.16 22.20 21.95
N ASN A 210 5.51 21.26 22.66
CA ASN A 210 5.83 20.92 24.04
C ASN A 210 6.76 19.70 24.17
N MET A 211 7.44 19.30 23.09
CA MET A 211 8.41 18.20 23.17
C MET A 211 9.67 18.61 23.94
N ASP A 212 9.89 18.00 25.10
CA ASP A 212 11.13 18.18 25.87
C ASP A 212 12.36 17.58 25.18
N ASN A 213 12.17 16.50 24.42
CA ASN A 213 13.23 15.81 23.69
C ASN A 213 12.75 15.34 22.32
N ILE A 214 13.35 15.89 21.26
CA ILE A 214 13.05 15.51 19.88
C ILE A 214 13.46 14.07 19.53
N GLN A 215 14.16 13.38 20.43
CA GLN A 215 14.51 11.97 20.28
C GLN A 215 13.46 11.02 20.88
N ASP A 216 12.40 11.53 21.53
CA ASP A 216 11.27 10.72 22.04
C ASP A 216 9.99 10.99 21.22
N ILE A 217 9.96 10.47 19.99
CA ILE A 217 8.84 10.67 19.07
C ILE A 217 7.91 9.48 19.18
N LYS A 218 6.62 9.76 19.40
CA LYS A 218 5.58 8.73 19.59
C LYS A 218 4.63 8.71 18.41
N PHE A 219 4.13 7.54 18.07
CA PHE A 219 3.06 7.38 17.08
C PHE A 219 1.97 6.44 17.61
N ILE A 220 0.73 6.83 17.43
CA ILE A 220 -0.44 6.02 17.73
C ILE A 220 -1.19 5.83 16.41
N PRO A 221 -1.13 4.65 15.78
CA PRO A 221 -1.88 4.39 14.56
C PRO A 221 -3.38 4.37 14.87
N SER A 222 -4.18 4.96 14.00
CA SER A 222 -5.64 4.86 14.12
C SER A 222 -6.11 3.44 13.77
N PRO A 223 -7.28 2.99 14.26
CA PRO A 223 -7.88 1.74 13.81
C PRO A 223 -8.02 1.68 12.28
N PHE A 224 -8.32 2.81 11.64
CA PHE A 224 -8.39 2.90 10.19
C PHE A 224 -7.04 2.58 9.52
N LEU A 225 -5.93 3.09 10.06
CA LEU A 225 -4.59 2.76 9.57
C LEU A 225 -4.27 1.26 9.75
N LEU A 226 -4.69 0.66 10.86
CA LEU A 226 -4.49 -0.78 11.09
C LEU A 226 -5.23 -1.63 10.04
N HIS A 227 -6.47 -1.26 9.72
CA HIS A 227 -7.26 -1.91 8.67
C HIS A 227 -6.67 -1.70 7.28
N LEU A 228 -6.25 -0.46 6.97
CA LEU A 228 -5.55 -0.15 5.73
C LEU A 228 -4.28 -1.01 5.59
N ASN A 229 -3.49 -1.14 6.67
CA ASN A 229 -2.27 -1.91 6.68
C ASN A 229 -2.50 -3.40 6.36
N ALA A 230 -3.54 -4.01 6.95
CA ALA A 230 -3.93 -5.37 6.59
C ALA A 230 -4.32 -5.48 5.11
N ALA A 231 -5.10 -4.53 4.60
CA ALA A 231 -5.53 -4.51 3.20
C ALA A 231 -4.35 -4.37 2.22
N VAL A 232 -3.40 -3.47 2.48
CA VAL A 232 -2.20 -3.29 1.62
C VAL A 232 -1.20 -4.45 1.75
N ASN A 233 -1.39 -5.35 2.72
CA ASN A 233 -0.69 -6.62 2.81
C ASN A 233 -1.48 -7.81 2.20
N GLY A 234 -2.61 -7.54 1.54
CA GLY A 234 -3.42 -8.56 0.87
C GLY A 234 -4.43 -9.27 1.77
N GLN A 235 -4.62 -8.84 3.01
CA GLN A 235 -5.53 -9.46 3.96
C GLN A 235 -6.82 -8.64 4.12
N ASN A 236 -7.97 -9.33 4.08
CA ASN A 236 -9.27 -8.72 4.34
C ASN A 236 -9.65 -8.71 5.82
N ASP A 237 -9.13 -9.68 6.57
CA ASP A 237 -9.31 -9.77 8.00
C ASP A 237 -8.08 -9.20 8.72
N THR A 238 -8.28 -8.06 9.37
CA THR A 238 -7.24 -7.33 10.08
C THR A 238 -6.78 -8.07 11.33
N GLU A 239 -7.67 -8.74 12.05
CA GLU A 239 -7.30 -9.54 13.22
C GLU A 239 -6.46 -10.73 12.80
N HIS A 240 -6.88 -11.44 11.74
CA HIS A 240 -6.09 -12.54 11.19
C HIS A 240 -4.69 -12.08 10.76
N TYR A 241 -4.59 -10.92 10.08
CA TYR A 241 -3.32 -10.35 9.67
C TYR A 241 -2.38 -10.10 10.86
N TYR A 242 -2.82 -9.36 11.88
CA TYR A 242 -1.96 -9.06 13.02
C TYR A 242 -1.64 -10.28 13.89
N ASN A 243 -2.54 -11.26 13.96
CA ASN A 243 -2.23 -12.57 14.56
C ASN A 243 -1.13 -13.30 13.79
N SER A 244 -1.19 -13.31 12.45
CA SER A 244 -0.22 -14.04 11.61
C SER A 244 1.21 -13.51 11.72
N ILE A 245 1.38 -12.23 12.04
CA ILE A 245 2.70 -11.60 12.27
C ILE A 245 3.09 -11.57 13.75
N GLY A 246 2.25 -12.12 14.66
CA GLY A 246 2.54 -12.19 16.09
C GLY A 246 2.36 -10.87 16.86
N HIS A 247 1.67 -9.89 16.29
CA HIS A 247 1.50 -8.55 16.89
C HIS A 247 0.10 -8.35 17.51
N PHE A 248 -0.68 -9.42 17.65
CA PHE A 248 -2.02 -9.37 18.23
C PHE A 248 -2.04 -9.99 19.63
N HIS A 249 -2.60 -9.25 20.60
CA HIS A 249 -2.87 -9.75 21.95
C HIS A 249 -4.35 -9.63 22.28
N ALA A 250 -4.94 -10.74 22.73
CA ALA A 250 -6.25 -10.72 23.34
C ALA A 250 -6.17 -9.98 24.69
N LEU A 251 -6.92 -8.90 24.84
CA LEU A 251 -7.12 -8.29 26.15
C LEU A 251 -7.95 -9.25 27.00
N ASN A 252 -7.30 -10.02 27.87
CA ASN A 252 -7.99 -10.84 28.86
C ASN A 252 -8.88 -9.92 29.70
N THR A 253 -10.19 -10.16 29.67
CA THR A 253 -11.26 -9.44 30.37
C THR A 253 -11.23 -9.60 31.90
N ASN A 254 -10.04 -9.75 32.49
CA ASN A 254 -9.82 -9.83 33.94
C ASN A 254 -8.87 -8.73 34.43
N ARG A 255 -9.10 -7.49 34.00
CA ARG A 255 -8.71 -6.31 34.79
C ARG A 255 -9.93 -5.43 35.04
N SER A 256 -10.80 -5.94 35.90
CA SER A 256 -11.53 -5.11 36.86
C SER A 256 -10.53 -4.61 37.91
N VAL A 257 -9.99 -3.41 37.70
CA VAL A 257 -9.35 -2.59 38.75
C VAL A 257 -9.67 -1.14 38.37
N LEU A 258 -10.79 -0.62 38.90
CA LEU A 258 -10.86 0.42 39.93
C LEU A 258 -10.37 1.79 39.43
#